data_AF-C3QS49-F1
#
_entry.id   AF-C3QS49-F1
#
_cell.length_a   1.000
_cell.length_b   1.000
_cell.length_c   1.000
_cell.angle_alpha   90.00
_cell.angle_beta   90.00
_cell.angle_gamma   90.00
#
_symmetry.space_group_name_H-M   'P 1'
#
loop_
_entity.id
_entity.type
_entity.pdbx_description
1 polymer ?
#
loop_
_entity_poly.entity_id
_entity_poly.type
_entity_poly.pdbx_seq_one_letter_code
_entity_poly.pdbx_strand_id
1 'polypeptide(L)'
;GMAEIFERGNDDVYVNFAFDGYQIDQLGRRSTLYNYNGIPVNLREGYASFIEATKQAHPDKSLVMNAVSRYGARQIGETGKVDFFYNEVWADEADFTNLKAILYENGVYGNYQLNTVFAAYMNYNKADNRGEFNTPGVLLTDAVMFALGGSHLELGGDHMLCKEYFPNENLTMSEELKTAMVRYYDFLTSYQNLLRDGGTENSVSMNCTNGEMRLNSWPPQQGSVTTYAKQVGGKQVIHLLNFSQANSLSWRDVDGTMPEPALITKAALQMNLSAKVNKLWVASPDAHGGALQELTFTQENGVVSFTLPSLKYWTMIVVE
;
A
#
# COMPACT_ATOMS: atom_id res chain seq x y z
N GLY A 1 36.97 3.62 -7.70
CA GLY A 1 36.37 3.01 -6.48
C GLY A 1 35.26 2.04 -6.84
N MET A 2 34.54 1.43 -5.90
CA MET A 2 33.40 0.53 -6.23
C MET A 2 32.31 1.29 -7.01
N ALA A 3 31.98 2.53 -6.59
CA ALA A 3 31.04 3.40 -7.31
C ALA A 3 31.44 3.58 -8.79
N GLU A 4 32.71 3.88 -9.07
CA GLU A 4 33.25 4.07 -10.42
C GLU A 4 33.14 2.83 -11.34
N ILE A 5 33.12 1.62 -10.77
CA ILE A 5 32.90 0.38 -11.55
C ILE A 5 31.42 0.25 -11.91
N PHE A 6 30.53 0.54 -10.96
CA PHE A 6 29.08 0.53 -11.19
C PHE A 6 28.65 1.65 -12.14
N GLU A 7 29.24 2.85 -12.02
CA GLU A 7 29.00 3.98 -12.91
C GLU A 7 29.29 3.61 -14.37
N ARG A 8 30.46 3.00 -14.64
CA ARG A 8 30.81 2.52 -15.98
C ARG A 8 29.86 1.45 -16.51
N GLY A 9 29.37 0.58 -15.63
CA GLY A 9 28.35 -0.41 -15.99
C GLY A 9 27.04 0.25 -16.38
N ASN A 10 26.59 1.23 -15.60
CA ASN A 10 25.36 2.00 -15.87
C ASN A 10 25.49 2.83 -17.16
N ASP A 11 26.65 3.43 -17.42
CA ASP A 11 26.92 4.17 -18.66
C ASP A 11 26.74 3.28 -19.89
N ASP A 12 27.31 2.07 -19.87
CA ASP A 12 27.16 1.12 -20.98
C ASP A 12 25.69 0.72 -21.18
N VAL A 13 24.95 0.48 -20.08
CA VAL A 13 23.52 0.20 -20.14
C VAL A 13 22.75 1.39 -20.74
N TYR A 14 22.97 2.62 -20.27
CA TYR A 14 22.21 3.79 -20.73
C TYR A 14 22.53 4.22 -22.16
N VAL A 15 23.72 3.92 -22.67
CA VAL A 15 24.09 4.16 -24.08
C VAL A 15 23.36 3.19 -25.01
N ASN A 16 23.14 1.94 -24.57
CA ASN A 16 22.56 0.89 -25.40
C ASN A 16 21.04 0.73 -25.21
N PHE A 17 20.53 1.09 -24.03
CA PHE A 17 19.13 0.95 -23.64
C PHE A 17 18.64 2.23 -22.99
N ALA A 18 17.52 2.75 -23.49
CA ALA A 18 16.93 4.00 -23.03
C ALA A 18 16.18 3.86 -21.69
N PHE A 19 16.78 3.21 -20.69
CA PHE A 19 16.22 3.15 -19.34
C PHE A 19 16.19 4.56 -18.73
N ASP A 20 15.07 4.91 -18.10
CA ASP A 20 14.89 6.20 -17.43
C ASP A 20 15.64 6.29 -16.11
N GLY A 21 15.98 5.16 -15.50
CA GLY A 21 16.57 5.12 -14.18
C GLY A 21 17.21 3.79 -13.81
N TYR A 22 17.55 3.66 -12.53
CA TYR A 22 18.08 2.44 -11.94
C TYR A 22 17.31 2.09 -10.65
N GLN A 23 16.79 0.86 -10.60
CA GLN A 23 16.23 0.27 -9.39
C GLN A 23 17.30 -0.59 -8.72
N ILE A 24 17.91 -0.07 -7.66
CA ILE A 24 18.94 -0.75 -6.88
C ILE A 24 18.28 -1.79 -5.98
N ASP A 25 18.72 -3.03 -6.07
CA ASP A 25 18.29 -4.10 -5.18
C ASP A 25 19.33 -4.40 -4.08
N GLN A 26 18.90 -5.07 -3.01
CA GLN A 26 19.74 -5.52 -1.90
C GLN A 26 19.16 -6.75 -1.19
N LEU A 27 19.99 -7.48 -0.44
CA LEU A 27 19.62 -8.79 0.13
C LEU A 27 19.17 -8.75 1.60
N GLY A 28 18.75 -7.59 2.08
CA GLY A 28 18.36 -7.35 3.46
C GLY A 28 19.51 -7.40 4.46
N ARG A 29 19.14 -7.59 5.73
CA ARG A 29 20.08 -7.65 6.85
C ARG A 29 21.06 -8.82 6.68
N ARG A 30 22.35 -8.52 6.76
CA ARG A 30 23.43 -9.51 6.80
C ARG A 30 23.96 -9.67 8.22
N SER A 31 24.66 -10.78 8.48
CA SER A 31 25.51 -10.93 9.66
C SER A 31 26.69 -9.94 9.60
N THR A 32 27.61 -10.00 10.57
CA THR A 32 28.79 -9.13 10.58
C THR A 32 29.58 -9.24 9.27
N LEU A 33 29.78 -8.11 8.60
CA LEU A 33 30.53 -8.01 7.35
C LEU A 33 31.88 -7.35 7.58
N TYR A 34 32.84 -7.68 6.72
CA TYR A 34 34.18 -7.12 6.72
C TYR A 34 34.58 -6.74 5.30
N ASN A 35 35.36 -5.66 5.15
CA ASN A 35 36.02 -5.37 3.88
C ASN A 35 37.23 -6.29 3.66
N TYR A 36 37.92 -6.14 2.54
CA TYR A 36 39.10 -6.94 2.19
C TYR A 36 40.21 -6.93 3.26
N ASN A 37 40.35 -5.83 3.99
CA ASN A 37 41.35 -5.66 5.05
C ASN A 37 40.90 -6.21 6.41
N GLY A 38 39.73 -6.86 6.49
CA GLY A 38 39.18 -7.39 7.74
C GLY A 38 38.58 -6.32 8.65
N ILE A 39 38.30 -5.12 8.14
CA ILE A 39 37.67 -4.05 8.93
C ILE A 39 36.14 -4.24 8.86
N PRO A 40 35.41 -4.23 9.99
CA PRO A 40 33.96 -4.32 10.01
C PRO A 40 33.29 -3.24 9.14
N VAL A 41 32.24 -3.61 8.41
CA VAL A 41 31.49 -2.71 7.54
C VAL A 41 30.04 -2.60 7.98
N ASN A 42 29.54 -1.36 8.11
CA ASN A 42 28.12 -1.09 8.25
C ASN A 42 27.49 -0.90 6.87
N LEU A 43 26.79 -1.93 6.39
CA LEU A 43 26.20 -1.92 5.04
C LEU A 43 25.20 -0.77 4.83
N ARG A 44 24.43 -0.41 5.86
CA ARG A 44 23.44 0.68 5.78
C ARG A 44 24.09 2.05 5.56
N GLU A 45 25.24 2.30 6.18
CA GLU A 45 26.00 3.54 5.93
C GLU A 45 26.54 3.58 4.49
N GLY A 46 26.90 2.43 3.93
CA GLY A 46 27.28 2.31 2.52
C GLY A 46 26.16 2.69 1.55
N TYR A 47 24.90 2.36 1.86
CA TYR A 47 23.75 2.64 0.99
C TYR A 47 23.61 4.12 0.65
N ALA A 48 23.65 5.00 1.65
CA ALA A 48 23.54 6.44 1.43
C ALA A 48 24.64 6.95 0.48
N SER A 49 25.90 6.58 0.75
CA SER A 49 27.03 7.00 -0.08
C SER A 49 26.95 6.46 -1.52
N PHE A 50 26.42 5.25 -1.71
CA PHE A 50 26.25 4.65 -3.02
C PHE A 50 25.13 5.33 -3.82
N ILE A 51 23.99 5.61 -3.18
CA ILE A 51 22.87 6.34 -3.77
C ILE A 51 23.31 7.75 -4.19
N GLU A 52 24.02 8.46 -3.32
CA GLU A 52 24.52 9.81 -3.59
C GLU A 52 25.47 9.82 -4.78
N ALA A 53 26.45 8.90 -4.82
CA ALA A 53 27.38 8.79 -5.93
C ALA A 53 26.66 8.43 -7.25
N THR A 54 25.73 7.47 -7.21
CA THR A 54 24.96 7.06 -8.39
C THR A 54 24.13 8.23 -8.94
N LYS A 55 23.42 8.96 -8.08
CA LYS A 55 22.63 10.13 -8.51
C LYS A 55 23.52 11.28 -8.97
N GLN A 56 24.71 11.45 -8.39
CA GLN A 56 25.67 12.47 -8.84
C GLN A 56 26.22 12.16 -10.24
N ALA A 57 26.51 10.90 -10.54
CA ALA A 57 26.98 10.47 -11.85
C ALA A 57 25.90 10.59 -12.92
N HIS A 58 24.63 10.30 -12.57
CA HIS A 58 23.49 10.32 -13.48
C HIS A 58 22.35 11.21 -12.94
N PRO A 59 22.54 12.54 -12.88
CA PRO A 59 21.60 13.45 -12.22
C PRO A 59 20.19 13.45 -12.85
N ASP A 60 20.12 13.22 -14.16
CA ASP A 60 18.88 13.21 -14.93
C ASP A 60 18.15 11.85 -14.91
N LYS A 61 18.77 10.80 -14.32
CA LYS A 61 18.18 9.46 -14.24
C LYS A 61 17.39 9.26 -12.96
N SER A 62 16.27 8.56 -13.06
CA SER A 62 15.48 8.12 -11.91
C SER A 62 16.26 7.12 -11.05
N LEU A 63 15.97 7.11 -9.75
CA LEU A 63 16.67 6.25 -8.81
C LEU A 63 15.74 5.76 -7.70
N VAL A 64 15.76 4.46 -7.46
CA VAL A 64 15.01 3.80 -6.40
C VAL A 64 15.92 2.76 -5.76
N MET A 65 15.81 2.52 -4.45
CA MET A 65 16.51 1.43 -3.79
C MET A 65 15.56 0.62 -2.91
N ASN A 66 15.64 -0.71 -3.01
CA ASN A 66 14.85 -1.63 -2.22
C ASN A 66 15.24 -1.62 -0.74
N ALA A 67 14.27 -1.45 0.16
CA ALA A 67 14.40 -1.58 1.60
C ALA A 67 13.76 -2.90 2.10
N VAL A 68 14.41 -4.03 1.81
CA VAL A 68 14.04 -5.39 2.26
C VAL A 68 13.88 -5.45 3.78
N SER A 69 12.67 -5.77 4.25
CA SER A 69 12.31 -5.77 5.70
C SER A 69 12.75 -4.48 6.42
N ARG A 70 12.51 -3.33 5.77
CA ARG A 70 12.95 -1.97 6.20
C ARG A 70 14.45 -1.79 6.38
N TYR A 71 15.28 -2.77 6.02
CA TYR A 71 16.71 -2.72 6.29
C TYR A 71 17.38 -1.60 5.47
N GLY A 72 17.78 -0.54 6.15
CA GLY A 72 18.38 0.64 5.52
C GLY A 72 17.38 1.69 5.04
N ALA A 73 16.07 1.51 5.25
CA ALA A 73 15.03 2.43 4.78
C ALA A 73 15.30 3.90 5.16
N ARG A 74 15.74 4.12 6.41
CA ARG A 74 16.14 5.46 6.89
C ARG A 74 17.29 6.04 6.07
N GLN A 75 18.39 5.29 5.92
CA GLN A 75 19.57 5.74 5.18
C GLN A 75 19.27 5.99 3.70
N ILE A 76 18.35 5.21 3.11
CA ILE A 76 17.88 5.39 1.73
C ILE A 76 17.08 6.70 1.63
N GLY A 77 16.06 6.87 2.48
CA GLY A 77 15.15 8.01 2.45
C GLY A 77 15.82 9.35 2.78
N GLU A 78 16.64 9.39 3.82
CA GLU A 78 17.31 10.61 4.29
C GLU A 78 18.34 11.16 3.27
N THR A 79 18.70 10.42 2.23
CA THR A 79 19.49 10.96 1.10
C THR A 79 18.74 12.05 0.33
N GLY A 80 17.40 11.96 0.25
CA GLY A 80 16.58 12.79 -0.62
C GLY A 80 16.90 12.63 -2.12
N LYS A 81 17.50 11.50 -2.53
CA LYS A 81 17.92 11.23 -3.92
C LYS A 81 17.10 10.17 -4.64
N VAL A 82 16.30 9.40 -3.91
CA VAL A 82 15.37 8.41 -4.49
C VAL A 82 14.03 9.07 -4.82
N ASP A 83 13.37 8.57 -5.87
CA ASP A 83 12.11 9.15 -6.36
C ASP A 83 10.90 8.71 -5.53
N PHE A 84 10.99 7.55 -4.87
CA PHE A 84 10.01 7.02 -3.92
C PHE A 84 10.64 5.93 -3.05
N PHE A 85 9.98 5.57 -1.96
CA PHE A 85 10.35 4.40 -1.18
C PHE A 85 9.87 3.11 -1.83
N TYR A 86 10.74 2.12 -1.91
CA TYR A 86 10.39 0.77 -2.33
C TYR A 86 10.71 -0.20 -1.19
N ASN A 87 9.70 -0.92 -0.72
CA ASN A 87 9.84 -1.85 0.41
C ASN A 87 9.40 -3.25 -0.03
N GLU A 88 10.36 -4.17 -0.15
CA GLU A 88 10.06 -5.60 -0.18
C GLU A 88 9.77 -6.09 1.25
N VAL A 89 8.54 -6.57 1.45
CA VAL A 89 7.98 -6.89 2.78
C VAL A 89 7.96 -8.40 2.99
N TRP A 90 8.46 -8.85 4.14
CA TRP A 90 8.63 -10.27 4.45
C TRP A 90 7.88 -10.72 5.71
N ALA A 91 8.12 -11.96 6.15
CA ALA A 91 7.40 -12.61 7.23
C ALA A 91 7.55 -11.92 8.60
N ASP A 92 8.60 -11.13 8.81
CA ASP A 92 8.81 -10.30 10.01
C ASP A 92 7.92 -9.04 10.03
N GLU A 93 7.20 -8.79 8.94
CA GLU A 93 6.34 -7.64 8.72
C GLU A 93 4.96 -8.07 8.19
N ALA A 94 4.45 -9.21 8.67
CA ALA A 94 3.35 -9.93 8.05
C ALA A 94 1.95 -9.35 8.29
N ASP A 95 1.77 -8.43 9.23
CA ASP A 95 0.45 -7.91 9.61
C ASP A 95 0.10 -6.62 8.88
N PHE A 96 -1.19 -6.36 8.68
CA PHE A 96 -1.66 -5.09 8.11
C PHE A 96 -1.16 -3.86 8.90
N THR A 97 -0.93 -4.00 10.21
CA THR A 97 -0.32 -2.96 11.06
C THR A 97 1.13 -2.66 10.70
N ASN A 98 1.89 -3.65 10.19
CA ASN A 98 3.25 -3.44 9.73
C ASN A 98 3.30 -2.55 8.48
N LEU A 99 2.36 -2.72 7.54
CA LEU A 99 2.26 -1.87 6.34
C LEU A 99 2.08 -0.40 6.69
N LYS A 100 1.18 -0.10 7.65
CA LYS A 100 1.00 1.27 8.15
C LYS A 100 2.26 1.80 8.82
N ALA A 101 2.95 0.97 9.62
CA ALA A 101 4.19 1.38 10.26
C ALA A 101 5.28 1.71 9.23
N ILE A 102 5.40 0.95 8.13
CA ILE A 102 6.33 1.27 7.03
C ILE A 102 6.01 2.62 6.42
N LEU A 103 4.74 2.88 6.08
CA LEU A 103 4.32 4.17 5.50
C LEU A 103 4.64 5.35 6.41
N TYR A 104 4.37 5.19 7.72
CA TYR A 104 4.71 6.23 8.70
C TYR A 104 6.21 6.48 8.78
N GLU A 105 7.01 5.42 8.91
CA GLU A 105 8.47 5.52 9.01
C GLU A 105 9.08 6.14 7.75
N ASN A 106 8.68 5.68 6.57
CA ASN A 106 9.10 6.25 5.29
C ASN A 106 8.69 7.71 5.17
N GLY A 107 7.47 8.06 5.60
CA GLY A 107 7.02 9.44 5.68
C GLY A 107 7.97 10.30 6.53
N VAL A 108 8.38 9.82 7.70
CA VAL A 108 9.38 10.53 8.53
C VAL A 108 10.73 10.64 7.81
N TYR A 109 11.24 9.54 7.24
CA TYR A 109 12.56 9.51 6.59
C TYR A 109 12.64 10.37 5.32
N GLY A 110 11.53 10.52 4.59
CA GLY A 110 11.42 11.31 3.38
C GLY A 110 10.76 12.68 3.57
N ASN A 111 10.61 13.16 4.80
CA ASN A 111 9.94 14.43 5.13
C ASN A 111 8.52 14.56 4.52
N TYR A 112 7.81 13.43 4.42
CA TYR A 112 6.48 13.30 3.83
C TYR A 112 6.38 13.83 2.39
N GLN A 113 7.50 13.83 1.65
CA GLN A 113 7.54 14.25 0.24
C GLN A 113 7.51 13.07 -0.73
N LEU A 114 7.77 11.85 -0.25
CA LEU A 114 7.90 10.65 -1.06
C LEU A 114 6.78 9.66 -0.74
N ASN A 115 6.25 9.03 -1.79
CA ASN A 115 5.31 7.92 -1.66
C ASN A 115 6.04 6.59 -1.43
N THR A 116 5.29 5.55 -1.06
CA THR A 116 5.82 4.19 -0.84
C THR A 116 5.16 3.19 -1.78
N VAL A 117 5.98 2.37 -2.42
CA VAL A 117 5.61 1.19 -3.20
C VAL A 117 6.03 -0.05 -2.40
N PHE A 118 5.10 -0.98 -2.23
CA PHE A 118 5.36 -2.28 -1.62
C PHE A 118 5.64 -3.33 -2.68
N ALA A 119 6.57 -4.24 -2.42
CA ALA A 119 6.62 -5.56 -3.05
C ALA A 119 6.23 -6.58 -1.98
N ALA A 120 5.01 -7.12 -2.09
CA ALA A 120 4.36 -7.92 -1.07
C ALA A 120 3.72 -9.15 -1.72
N TYR A 121 4.56 -10.14 -2.04
CA TYR A 121 4.17 -11.31 -2.82
C TYR A 121 3.04 -12.12 -2.17
N MET A 122 1.87 -12.10 -2.81
CA MET A 122 0.65 -12.69 -2.28
C MET A 122 0.63 -14.21 -2.43
N ASN A 123 0.03 -14.90 -1.45
CA ASN A 123 -0.14 -16.35 -1.45
C ASN A 123 1.17 -17.13 -1.61
N TYR A 124 2.22 -16.63 -0.96
CA TYR A 124 3.61 -17.07 -1.15
C TYR A 124 3.84 -18.58 -1.04
N ASN A 125 3.26 -19.28 -0.07
CA ASN A 125 3.45 -20.74 0.06
C ASN A 125 2.66 -21.49 -1.02
N LYS A 126 1.44 -21.01 -1.34
CA LYS A 126 0.61 -21.59 -2.40
C LYS A 126 1.36 -21.60 -3.75
N ALA A 127 2.17 -20.58 -3.99
CA ALA A 127 2.97 -20.41 -5.20
C ALA A 127 4.12 -21.43 -5.37
N ASP A 128 4.36 -22.32 -4.39
CA ASP A 128 5.25 -23.48 -4.59
C ASP A 128 4.64 -24.50 -5.55
N ASN A 129 3.35 -24.40 -5.85
CA ASN A 129 2.63 -25.24 -6.80
C ASN A 129 1.83 -24.38 -7.78
N ARG A 130 1.47 -24.98 -8.93
CA ARG A 130 0.58 -24.32 -9.89
C ARG A 130 -0.83 -24.17 -9.33
N GLY A 131 -1.45 -23.01 -9.53
CA GLY A 131 -2.81 -22.74 -9.08
C GLY A 131 -3.27 -21.34 -9.42
N GLU A 132 -4.26 -20.85 -8.69
CA GLU A 132 -4.75 -19.47 -8.80
C GLU A 132 -4.46 -18.70 -7.51
N PHE A 133 -4.29 -17.39 -7.62
CA PHE A 133 -4.30 -16.50 -6.47
C PHE A 133 -5.64 -16.58 -5.71
N ASN A 134 -5.60 -16.34 -4.41
CA ASN A 134 -6.81 -16.15 -3.62
C ASN A 134 -7.31 -14.71 -3.81
N THR A 135 -8.35 -14.54 -4.64
CA THR A 135 -8.96 -13.22 -4.93
C THR A 135 -9.27 -12.43 -3.65
N PRO A 136 -9.90 -12.99 -2.59
CA PRO A 136 -10.17 -12.23 -1.37
C PRO A 136 -8.93 -11.67 -0.66
N GLY A 137 -7.85 -12.46 -0.57
CA GLY A 137 -6.60 -12.06 0.07
C GLY A 137 -5.92 -10.92 -0.69
N VAL A 138 -5.88 -11.01 -2.01
CA VAL A 138 -5.34 -9.96 -2.90
C VAL A 138 -6.12 -8.66 -2.73
N LEU A 139 -7.44 -8.69 -2.95
CA LEU A 139 -8.26 -7.48 -2.92
C LEU A 139 -8.28 -6.80 -1.55
N LEU A 140 -8.32 -7.57 -0.46
CA LEU A 140 -8.24 -7.01 0.89
C LEU A 140 -6.88 -6.34 1.14
N THR A 141 -5.80 -6.90 0.59
CA THR A 141 -4.45 -6.35 0.76
C THR A 141 -4.27 -5.04 0.01
N ASP A 142 -4.68 -4.99 -1.26
CA ASP A 142 -4.63 -3.76 -2.04
C ASP A 142 -5.53 -2.67 -1.45
N ALA A 143 -6.74 -3.03 -1.02
CA ALA A 143 -7.64 -2.11 -0.34
C ALA A 143 -6.97 -1.44 0.87
N VAL A 144 -6.26 -2.21 1.70
CA VAL A 144 -5.54 -1.68 2.87
C VAL A 144 -4.36 -0.82 2.44
N MET A 145 -3.51 -1.30 1.53
CA MET A 145 -2.35 -0.53 1.06
C MET A 145 -2.75 0.81 0.47
N PHE A 146 -3.77 0.81 -0.40
CA PHE A 146 -4.22 2.01 -1.11
C PHE A 146 -4.95 2.98 -0.17
N ALA A 147 -5.77 2.47 0.75
CA ALA A 147 -6.41 3.29 1.78
C ALA A 147 -5.38 3.98 2.70
N LEU A 148 -4.27 3.31 3.01
CA LEU A 148 -3.18 3.87 3.81
C LEU A 148 -2.28 4.84 3.02
N GLY A 149 -2.42 4.90 1.69
CA GLY A 149 -1.67 5.80 0.80
C GLY A 149 -0.42 5.19 0.15
N GLY A 150 -0.22 3.88 0.26
CA GLY A 150 0.79 3.15 -0.49
C GLY A 150 0.27 2.64 -1.84
N SER A 151 1.17 2.04 -2.63
CA SER A 151 0.83 1.25 -3.82
C SER A 151 1.56 -0.09 -3.81
N HIS A 152 1.19 -0.99 -4.71
CA HIS A 152 1.68 -2.37 -4.74
C HIS A 152 2.33 -2.65 -6.10
N LEU A 153 3.59 -3.08 -6.12
CA LEU A 153 4.22 -3.66 -7.31
C LEU A 153 3.87 -5.15 -7.33
N GLU A 154 2.85 -5.50 -8.10
CA GLU A 154 2.41 -6.89 -8.23
C GLU A 154 2.06 -7.31 -9.65
N LEU A 155 1.77 -6.37 -10.56
CA LEU A 155 1.37 -6.68 -11.93
C LEU A 155 2.54 -6.49 -12.90
N GLY A 156 2.85 -7.54 -13.65
CA GLY A 156 3.78 -7.54 -14.78
C GLY A 156 3.06 -7.56 -16.14
N GLY A 157 3.84 -7.65 -17.22
CA GLY A 157 3.29 -7.67 -18.58
C GLY A 157 2.48 -8.93 -18.91
N ASP A 158 2.75 -10.04 -18.24
CA ASP A 158 2.23 -11.38 -18.54
C ASP A 158 1.59 -12.07 -17.32
N HIS A 159 1.95 -11.69 -16.09
CA HIS A 159 1.43 -12.32 -14.87
C HIS A 159 1.47 -11.37 -13.65
N MET A 160 0.96 -11.86 -12.52
CA MET A 160 1.03 -11.20 -11.21
C MET A 160 2.09 -11.89 -10.34
N LEU A 161 2.88 -11.12 -9.60
CA LEU A 161 4.01 -11.60 -8.79
C LEU A 161 3.54 -12.42 -7.59
N CYS A 162 4.00 -13.67 -7.51
CA CYS A 162 3.73 -14.57 -6.38
C CYS A 162 4.99 -14.94 -5.57
N LYS A 163 6.18 -14.56 -6.06
CA LYS A 163 7.51 -14.77 -5.46
C LYS A 163 8.44 -13.60 -5.81
N GLU A 164 9.53 -13.51 -5.06
CA GLU A 164 10.65 -12.59 -5.28
C GLU A 164 11.40 -12.83 -6.59
N TYR A 165 11.41 -14.08 -7.07
CA TYR A 165 11.87 -14.38 -8.42
C TYR A 165 10.76 -14.08 -9.42
N PHE A 166 10.77 -12.86 -9.97
CA PHE A 166 9.68 -12.33 -10.79
C PHE A 166 9.25 -13.23 -11.95
N PRO A 167 10.11 -13.99 -12.64
CA PRO A 167 9.63 -14.91 -13.70
C PRO A 167 8.77 -16.08 -13.20
N ASN A 168 8.54 -16.24 -11.89
CA ASN A 168 7.65 -17.27 -11.37
C ASN A 168 6.18 -16.94 -11.67
N GLU A 169 5.56 -17.76 -12.51
CA GLU A 169 4.17 -17.66 -12.96
C GLU A 169 3.29 -18.80 -12.43
N ASN A 170 3.65 -19.44 -11.31
CA ASN A 170 2.91 -20.61 -10.81
C ASN A 170 1.45 -20.28 -10.44
N LEU A 171 1.17 -19.04 -10.03
CA LEU A 171 -0.18 -18.59 -9.73
C LEU A 171 -0.70 -17.70 -10.86
N THR A 172 -1.88 -18.03 -11.37
CA THR A 172 -2.59 -17.19 -12.34
C THR A 172 -3.71 -16.43 -11.67
N MET A 173 -4.03 -15.24 -12.20
CA MET A 173 -5.25 -14.53 -11.80
C MET A 173 -6.47 -15.18 -12.43
N SER A 174 -7.52 -15.41 -11.65
CA SER A 174 -8.85 -15.75 -12.17
C SER A 174 -9.44 -14.57 -12.97
N GLU A 175 -10.46 -14.82 -13.79
CA GLU A 175 -11.13 -13.74 -14.56
C GLU A 175 -11.78 -12.68 -13.66
N GLU A 176 -12.29 -13.12 -12.50
CA GLU A 176 -12.79 -12.22 -11.46
C GLU A 176 -11.68 -11.31 -10.94
N LEU A 177 -10.52 -11.89 -10.57
CA LEU A 177 -9.40 -11.11 -10.06
C LEU A 177 -8.86 -10.14 -11.11
N LYS A 178 -8.68 -10.57 -12.38
CA LYS A 178 -8.26 -9.66 -13.48
C LYS A 178 -9.20 -8.46 -13.61
N THR A 179 -10.51 -8.71 -13.56
CA THR A 179 -11.52 -7.65 -13.64
C THR A 179 -11.44 -6.70 -12.43
N ALA A 180 -11.26 -7.26 -11.23
CA ALA A 180 -11.13 -6.48 -10.02
C ALA A 180 -9.83 -5.64 -10.00
N MET A 181 -8.70 -6.19 -10.48
CA MET A 181 -7.43 -5.47 -10.59
C MET A 181 -7.54 -4.21 -11.43
N VAL A 182 -8.20 -4.28 -12.60
CA VAL A 182 -8.46 -3.07 -13.42
C VAL A 182 -9.19 -2.00 -12.58
N ARG A 183 -10.25 -2.39 -11.87
CA ARG A 183 -11.03 -1.44 -11.05
C ARG A 183 -10.24 -0.87 -9.87
N TYR A 184 -9.42 -1.69 -9.21
CA TYR A 184 -8.62 -1.28 -8.05
C TYR A 184 -7.53 -0.29 -8.47
N TYR A 185 -6.85 -0.52 -9.60
CA TYR A 185 -5.84 0.39 -10.13
C TYR A 185 -6.45 1.64 -10.77
N ASP A 186 -7.62 1.53 -11.43
CA ASP A 186 -8.39 2.70 -11.87
C ASP A 186 -8.81 3.56 -10.67
N PHE A 187 -9.21 2.94 -9.56
CA PHE A 187 -9.58 3.63 -8.33
C PHE A 187 -8.38 4.33 -7.66
N LEU A 188 -7.25 3.61 -7.52
CA LEU A 188 -6.00 4.18 -7.02
C LEU A 188 -5.58 5.42 -7.82
N THR A 189 -5.74 5.36 -9.14
CA THR A 189 -5.41 6.46 -10.06
C THR A 189 -6.42 7.60 -9.96
N SER A 190 -7.71 7.30 -10.06
CA SER A 190 -8.79 8.29 -10.13
C SER A 190 -8.92 9.10 -8.83
N TYR A 191 -8.62 8.48 -7.69
CA TYR A 191 -8.72 9.12 -6.38
C TYR A 191 -7.35 9.39 -5.74
N GLN A 192 -6.26 9.41 -6.52
CA GLN A 192 -4.92 9.62 -5.97
C GLN A 192 -4.78 10.87 -5.08
N ASN A 193 -5.48 11.96 -5.43
CA ASN A 193 -5.44 13.20 -4.64
C ASN A 193 -6.06 13.06 -3.25
N LEU A 194 -6.94 12.08 -3.06
CA LEU A 194 -7.53 11.74 -1.77
C LEU A 194 -6.79 10.60 -1.09
N LEU A 195 -6.13 9.71 -1.84
CA LEU A 195 -5.46 8.52 -1.30
C LEU A 195 -4.02 8.78 -0.88
N ARG A 196 -3.25 9.57 -1.63
CA ARG A 196 -1.79 9.66 -1.47
C ARG A 196 -1.17 11.05 -1.67
N ASP A 197 -1.95 12.11 -1.82
CA ASP A 197 -1.43 13.50 -1.82
C ASP A 197 -1.37 14.08 -0.39
N GLY A 198 -0.77 13.30 0.53
CA GLY A 198 -0.64 13.67 1.94
C GLY A 198 -1.95 13.65 2.74
N GLY A 199 -2.08 14.63 3.63
CA GLY A 199 -3.16 14.73 4.62
C GLY A 199 -2.69 14.45 6.04
N THR A 200 -3.61 14.62 6.99
CA THR A 200 -3.34 14.39 8.41
C THR A 200 -4.28 13.31 8.92
N GLU A 201 -3.71 12.21 9.41
CA GLU A 201 -4.48 11.17 10.08
C GLU A 201 -5.26 11.75 11.25
N ASN A 202 -6.50 11.28 11.42
CA ASN A 202 -7.33 11.67 12.53
C ASN A 202 -8.29 10.54 12.92
N SER A 203 -9.09 10.78 13.96
CA SER A 203 -10.11 9.83 14.41
C SER A 203 -11.49 10.42 14.22
N VAL A 204 -12.36 9.65 13.54
CA VAL A 204 -13.78 9.96 13.41
C VAL A 204 -14.55 8.86 14.13
N SER A 205 -15.27 9.22 15.18
CA SER A 205 -16.15 8.27 15.86
C SER A 205 -17.33 7.96 14.93
N MET A 206 -17.50 6.68 14.62
CA MET A 206 -18.54 6.19 13.72
C MET A 206 -19.18 4.93 14.30
N ASN A 207 -20.50 4.81 14.17
CA ASN A 207 -21.28 3.64 14.61
C ASN A 207 -22.30 3.23 13.54
N CYS A 208 -22.61 1.93 13.51
CA CYS A 208 -23.71 1.39 12.72
C CYS A 208 -24.92 1.20 13.62
N THR A 209 -26.06 1.82 13.29
CA THR A 209 -27.23 1.88 14.18
C THR A 209 -28.24 0.75 13.97
N ASN A 210 -28.19 0.08 12.82
CA ASN A 210 -29.08 -1.04 12.49
C ASN A 210 -28.42 -2.42 12.62
N GLY A 211 -27.17 -2.49 13.09
CA GLY A 211 -26.49 -3.75 13.40
C GLY A 211 -25.93 -4.51 12.19
N GLU A 212 -26.01 -3.95 10.98
CA GLU A 212 -25.50 -4.57 9.74
C GLU A 212 -23.97 -4.78 9.74
N MET A 213 -23.25 -4.00 10.54
CA MET A 213 -21.80 -4.16 10.71
C MET A 213 -21.35 -3.80 12.11
N ARG A 214 -20.31 -4.48 12.58
CA ARG A 214 -19.54 -4.07 13.75
C ARG A 214 -18.37 -3.20 13.28
N LEU A 215 -18.27 -1.99 13.80
CA LEU A 215 -17.16 -1.08 13.48
C LEU A 215 -16.07 -1.12 14.54
N ASN A 216 -14.82 -0.97 14.09
CA ASN A 216 -13.69 -0.61 14.94
C ASN A 216 -12.88 0.50 14.24
N SER A 217 -12.14 1.30 15.00
CA SER A 217 -11.10 2.16 14.42
C SER A 217 -9.79 1.41 14.35
N TRP A 218 -8.98 1.73 13.33
CA TRP A 218 -7.65 1.15 13.14
C TRP A 218 -6.89 1.06 14.49
N PRO A 219 -6.24 -0.09 14.81
CA PRO A 219 -5.85 -1.21 13.93
C PRO A 219 -6.98 -2.19 13.57
N PRO A 220 -6.82 -3.02 12.52
CA PRO A 220 -7.85 -3.95 12.08
C PRO A 220 -8.16 -5.03 13.11
N GLN A 221 -9.42 -5.48 13.12
CA GLN A 221 -9.91 -6.54 14.01
C GLN A 221 -10.75 -7.54 13.21
N GLN A 222 -10.51 -8.83 13.43
CA GLN A 222 -11.33 -9.88 12.82
C GLN A 222 -12.79 -9.76 13.28
N GLY A 223 -13.73 -10.04 12.38
CA GLY A 223 -15.16 -9.97 12.71
C GLY A 223 -15.70 -8.54 12.73
N SER A 224 -15.00 -7.56 12.13
CA SER A 224 -15.44 -6.17 12.08
C SER A 224 -15.06 -5.46 10.79
N VAL A 225 -15.70 -4.33 10.54
CA VAL A 225 -15.31 -3.37 9.51
C VAL A 225 -14.44 -2.31 10.16
N THR A 226 -13.20 -2.19 9.69
CA THR A 226 -12.21 -1.25 10.22
C THR A 226 -12.29 0.09 9.53
N THR A 227 -12.34 1.15 10.34
CA THR A 227 -12.30 2.55 9.91
C THR A 227 -10.88 3.08 9.97
N TYR A 228 -10.46 3.78 8.92
CA TYR A 228 -9.23 4.57 8.87
C TYR A 228 -9.55 5.95 8.27
N ALA A 229 -9.09 7.04 8.90
CA ALA A 229 -9.55 8.37 8.56
C ALA A 229 -8.38 9.37 8.46
N LYS A 230 -8.53 10.31 7.52
CA LYS A 230 -7.61 11.44 7.34
C LYS A 230 -8.32 12.68 6.82
N GLN A 231 -7.76 13.83 7.14
CA GLN A 231 -8.13 15.11 6.54
C GLN A 231 -7.21 15.42 5.36
N VAL A 232 -7.78 15.66 4.17
CA VAL A 232 -7.04 15.94 2.94
C VAL A 232 -7.71 17.10 2.19
N GLY A 233 -6.98 18.20 1.98
CA GLY A 233 -7.49 19.34 1.20
C GLY A 233 -8.84 19.88 1.68
N GLY A 234 -9.05 19.95 3.01
CA GLY A 234 -10.29 20.39 3.64
C GLY A 234 -11.42 19.35 3.65
N LYS A 235 -11.18 18.14 3.13
CA LYS A 235 -12.15 17.03 3.11
C LYS A 235 -11.81 15.98 4.15
N GLN A 236 -12.82 15.48 4.84
CA GLN A 236 -12.67 14.32 5.70
C GLN A 236 -12.85 13.06 4.85
N VAL A 237 -11.78 12.26 4.73
CA VAL A 237 -11.79 10.97 4.05
C VAL A 237 -11.81 9.87 5.10
N ILE A 238 -12.70 8.90 4.96
CA ILE A 238 -12.86 7.76 5.88
C ILE A 238 -12.96 6.49 5.04
N HIS A 239 -12.06 5.55 5.25
CA HIS A 239 -12.07 4.24 4.61
C HIS A 239 -12.75 3.22 5.51
N LEU A 240 -13.63 2.42 4.93
CA LEU A 240 -14.23 1.23 5.53
C LEU A 240 -13.60 0.00 4.89
N LEU A 241 -12.89 -0.80 5.68
CA LEU A 241 -12.17 -2.00 5.24
C LEU A 241 -12.83 -3.24 5.88
N ASN A 242 -13.31 -4.17 5.07
CA ASN A 242 -14.19 -5.23 5.54
C ASN A 242 -13.42 -6.48 6.02
N PHE A 243 -13.04 -6.49 7.30
CA PHE A 243 -12.44 -7.64 7.98
C PHE A 243 -13.49 -8.57 8.64
N SER A 244 -14.77 -8.45 8.28
CA SER A 244 -15.88 -9.15 8.97
C SER A 244 -15.77 -10.67 8.92
N GLN A 245 -15.19 -11.21 7.84
CA GLN A 245 -14.96 -12.65 7.71
C GLN A 245 -13.48 -13.03 7.72
N ALA A 246 -12.55 -12.07 7.78
CA ALA A 246 -11.13 -12.33 7.70
C ALA A 246 -10.67 -13.38 8.73
N ASN A 247 -10.04 -14.44 8.24
CA ASN A 247 -9.53 -15.54 9.08
C ASN A 247 -8.14 -15.26 9.67
N SER A 248 -7.49 -14.20 9.21
CA SER A 248 -6.19 -13.71 9.68
C SER A 248 -6.12 -12.17 9.53
N LEU A 249 -5.23 -11.54 10.28
CA LEU A 249 -4.86 -10.12 10.11
C LEU A 249 -3.50 -9.95 9.42
N SER A 250 -2.94 -11.06 8.92
CA SER A 250 -1.78 -11.02 8.05
C SER A 250 -2.20 -10.69 6.62
N TRP A 251 -1.49 -9.77 5.98
CA TRP A 251 -1.72 -9.40 4.58
C TRP A 251 -1.30 -10.51 3.61
N ARG A 252 -0.39 -11.41 4.03
CA ARG A 252 0.28 -12.35 3.13
C ARG A 252 -0.63 -13.41 2.53
N ASP A 253 -1.65 -13.82 3.30
CA ASP A 253 -2.51 -14.98 3.04
C ASP A 253 -1.72 -16.15 2.43
N VAL A 254 -0.64 -16.57 3.09
CA VAL A 254 0.43 -17.38 2.46
C VAL A 254 -0.07 -18.66 1.79
N ASP A 255 -1.13 -19.27 2.31
CA ASP A 255 -1.71 -20.52 1.81
C ASP A 255 -2.94 -20.29 0.89
N GLY A 256 -3.34 -19.03 0.69
CA GLY A 256 -4.45 -18.64 -0.19
C GLY A 256 -5.81 -19.07 0.32
N THR A 257 -6.10 -18.76 1.58
CA THR A 257 -7.28 -19.23 2.32
C THR A 257 -8.15 -18.09 2.86
N MET A 258 -7.81 -16.83 2.58
CA MET A 258 -8.64 -15.70 3.02
C MET A 258 -10.07 -15.90 2.50
N PRO A 259 -11.09 -15.90 3.38
CA PRO A 259 -12.48 -16.02 2.96
C PRO A 259 -12.96 -14.71 2.33
N GLU A 260 -13.85 -14.85 1.36
CA GLU A 260 -14.52 -13.71 0.76
C GLU A 260 -15.40 -12.99 1.79
N PRO A 261 -15.27 -11.66 1.99
CA PRO A 261 -16.09 -10.95 2.95
C PRO A 261 -17.57 -10.95 2.56
N ALA A 262 -18.47 -10.94 3.54
CA ALA A 262 -19.89 -10.79 3.29
C ALA A 262 -20.20 -9.40 2.69
N LEU A 263 -21.08 -9.35 1.69
CA LEU A 263 -21.60 -8.09 1.16
C LEU A 263 -22.56 -7.49 2.20
N ILE A 264 -22.23 -6.28 2.66
CA ILE A 264 -23.05 -5.50 3.58
C ILE A 264 -23.79 -4.45 2.73
N THR A 265 -25.10 -4.31 2.91
CA THR A 265 -25.89 -3.32 2.17
C THR A 265 -26.78 -2.52 3.11
N LYS A 266 -27.08 -1.27 2.74
CA LYS A 266 -28.01 -0.40 3.48
C LYS A 266 -27.69 -0.27 4.97
N ALA A 267 -26.39 -0.23 5.31
CA ALA A 267 -25.99 -0.02 6.70
C ALA A 267 -26.26 1.42 7.10
N ALA A 268 -27.02 1.62 8.19
CA ALA A 268 -27.30 2.94 8.73
C ALA A 268 -26.09 3.38 9.58
N LEU A 269 -25.42 4.45 9.17
CA LEU A 269 -24.21 4.95 9.80
C LEU A 269 -24.45 6.32 10.44
N GLN A 270 -23.82 6.51 11.59
CA GLN A 270 -23.70 7.78 12.27
C GLN A 270 -22.23 8.10 12.52
N MET A 271 -21.83 9.35 12.31
CA MET A 271 -20.48 9.81 12.62
C MET A 271 -20.48 11.18 13.28
N ASN A 272 -19.57 11.38 14.23
CA ASN A 272 -19.41 12.65 14.94
C ASN A 272 -18.53 13.60 14.12
N LEU A 273 -19.16 14.64 13.58
CA LEU A 273 -18.52 15.74 12.85
C LEU A 273 -19.21 17.06 13.18
N SER A 274 -18.52 17.91 13.94
CA SER A 274 -19.05 19.21 14.38
C SER A 274 -19.07 20.26 13.27
N ALA A 275 -18.17 20.16 12.30
CA ALA A 275 -18.14 21.06 11.14
C ALA A 275 -19.36 20.81 10.25
N LYS A 276 -19.92 21.87 9.68
CA LYS A 276 -21.06 21.77 8.75
C LYS A 276 -20.66 20.95 7.53
N VAL A 277 -21.42 19.91 7.24
CA VAL A 277 -21.28 19.11 6.01
C VAL A 277 -22.10 19.73 4.91
N ASN A 278 -21.46 19.97 3.77
CA ASN A 278 -22.10 20.46 2.55
C ASN A 278 -22.32 19.33 1.56
N LYS A 279 -21.41 18.35 1.51
CA LYS A 279 -21.51 17.18 0.63
C LYS A 279 -21.04 15.92 1.34
N LEU A 280 -21.75 14.82 1.09
CA LEU A 280 -21.34 13.49 1.50
C LEU A 280 -21.43 12.57 0.29
N TRP A 281 -20.36 11.84 0.02
CA TRP A 281 -20.35 10.86 -1.07
C TRP A 281 -19.46 9.67 -0.74
N VAL A 282 -19.68 8.58 -1.46
CA VAL A 282 -18.89 7.36 -1.37
C VAL A 282 -18.36 6.95 -2.73
N ALA A 283 -17.24 6.25 -2.74
CA ALA A 283 -16.71 5.58 -3.92
C ALA A 283 -16.06 4.26 -3.48
N SER A 284 -16.14 3.23 -4.32
CA SER A 284 -15.59 1.91 -4.04
C SER A 284 -15.15 1.24 -5.35
N PRO A 285 -13.97 0.60 -5.43
CA PRO A 285 -13.63 -0.21 -6.59
C PRO A 285 -14.54 -1.44 -6.74
N ASP A 286 -15.23 -1.85 -5.67
CA ASP A 286 -16.14 -3.00 -5.66
C ASP A 286 -17.53 -2.68 -6.23
N ALA A 287 -17.88 -1.39 -6.38
CA ALA A 287 -19.20 -0.95 -6.80
C ALA A 287 -19.11 0.13 -7.88
N HIS A 288 -19.96 0.06 -8.90
CA HIS A 288 -20.05 1.07 -9.96
C HIS A 288 -18.70 1.40 -10.65
N GLY A 289 -17.75 0.45 -10.65
CA GLY A 289 -16.42 0.65 -11.24
C GLY A 289 -15.62 1.80 -10.62
N GLY A 290 -15.86 2.14 -9.35
CA GLY A 290 -15.20 3.27 -8.70
C GLY A 290 -15.90 4.62 -8.86
N ALA A 291 -17.02 4.70 -9.59
CA ALA A 291 -17.74 5.95 -9.74
C ALA A 291 -18.26 6.48 -8.39
N LEU A 292 -18.16 7.80 -8.19
CA LEU A 292 -18.68 8.45 -6.98
C LEU A 292 -20.21 8.36 -6.93
N GLN A 293 -20.73 8.15 -5.73
CA GLN A 293 -22.15 8.16 -5.42
C GLN A 293 -22.42 9.15 -4.30
N GLU A 294 -23.14 10.23 -4.63
CA GLU A 294 -23.57 11.22 -3.65
C GLU A 294 -24.68 10.66 -2.75
N LEU A 295 -24.59 10.96 -1.46
CA LEU A 295 -25.50 10.45 -0.44
C LEU A 295 -26.31 11.58 0.17
N THR A 296 -27.59 11.32 0.41
CA THR A 296 -28.40 12.13 1.31
C THR A 296 -27.99 11.87 2.75
N PHE A 297 -27.91 12.92 3.56
CA PHE A 297 -27.60 12.83 4.99
C PHE A 297 -28.41 13.84 5.79
N THR A 298 -28.51 13.60 7.10
CA THR A 298 -28.93 14.62 8.07
C THR A 298 -27.75 14.97 8.97
N GLN A 299 -27.70 16.21 9.45
CA GLN A 299 -26.72 16.63 10.44
C GLN A 299 -27.41 17.39 11.57
N GLU A 300 -27.39 16.83 12.77
CA GLU A 300 -28.01 17.40 13.97
C GLU A 300 -27.04 17.32 15.14
N ASN A 301 -26.84 18.41 15.87
CA ASN A 301 -25.97 18.47 17.06
C ASN A 301 -24.55 17.88 16.85
N GLY A 302 -23.98 18.06 15.65
CA GLY A 302 -22.64 17.55 15.31
C GLY A 302 -22.60 16.05 14.98
N VAL A 303 -23.74 15.41 14.75
CA VAL A 303 -23.85 14.02 14.31
C VAL A 303 -24.39 13.97 12.89
N VAL A 304 -23.65 13.34 11.98
CA VAL A 304 -24.05 13.11 10.59
C VAL A 304 -24.63 11.71 10.48
N SER A 305 -25.87 11.58 10.00
CA SER A 305 -26.55 10.29 9.79
C SER A 305 -26.79 10.05 8.31
N PHE A 306 -26.47 8.86 7.81
CA PHE A 306 -26.64 8.48 6.41
C PHE A 306 -26.73 6.96 6.26
N THR A 307 -27.12 6.50 5.07
CA THR A 307 -27.16 5.07 4.74
C THR A 307 -26.03 4.76 3.76
N LEU A 308 -25.13 3.86 4.16
CA LEU A 308 -24.12 3.30 3.27
C LEU A 308 -24.78 2.31 2.29
N PRO A 309 -24.70 2.53 0.97
CA PRO A 309 -25.37 1.68 -0.01
C PRO A 309 -24.83 0.25 -0.01
N SER A 310 -23.51 0.09 -0.10
CA SER A 310 -22.82 -1.20 -0.06
C SER A 310 -21.39 -1.11 0.46
N LEU A 311 -20.91 -2.24 1.00
CA LEU A 311 -19.51 -2.51 1.33
C LEU A 311 -19.21 -3.98 1.08
N LYS A 312 -18.24 -4.27 0.20
CA LYS A 312 -17.73 -5.62 -0.05
C LYS A 312 -16.34 -5.80 0.55
N TYR A 313 -15.30 -5.20 -0.02
CA TYR A 313 -13.94 -5.16 0.53
C TYR A 313 -13.61 -3.78 1.08
N TRP A 314 -13.91 -2.75 0.29
CA TRP A 314 -13.48 -1.38 0.56
C TRP A 314 -14.48 -0.35 0.06
N THR A 315 -14.89 0.56 0.95
CA THR A 315 -15.61 1.78 0.56
C THR A 315 -14.92 2.99 1.16
N MET A 316 -14.63 3.99 0.33
CA MET A 316 -14.16 5.31 0.75
C MET A 316 -15.35 6.26 0.88
N ILE A 317 -15.51 6.86 2.06
CA ILE A 317 -16.45 7.94 2.36
C ILE A 317 -15.69 9.26 2.33
N VAL A 318 -16.28 10.28 1.72
CA VAL A 318 -15.71 11.63 1.67
C VAL A 318 -16.76 12.65 2.06
N VAL A 319 -16.35 13.54 2.97
CA VAL A 319 -17.17 14.61 3.54
C VAL A 319 -16.53 15.95 3.21
N GLU A 320 -17.31 16.87 2.65
CA GLU A 320 -16.92 18.23 2.27
C GLU A 320 -17.76 19.30 2.98
#